data_AF-A0A6I1NUN7-F1
#
_entry.id   AF-A0A6I1NUN7-F1
#
_cell.length_a   1.000
_cell.length_b   1.000
_cell.length_c   1.000
_cell.angle_alpha   90.00
_cell.angle_beta   90.00
_cell.angle_gamma   90.00
#
_symmetry.space_group_name_H-M   'P 1'
#
loop_
_entity.id
_entity.type
_entity.pdbx_description
1 polymer ?
#
loop_
_entity_poly.entity_id
_entity_poly.type
_entity_poly.pdbx_seq_one_letter_code
_entity_poly.pdbx_strand_id
1 'polypeptide(L)'
;MKHHLRNWICSSAYVVPELIGQPLTLTVRNLERDGLLVRHYFPEVPPRVEYELTEMGASMLPALEGFTSWIRENWPSIEGCRQAYDTKHELNREPGE
;
A
#
# COMPACT_ATOMS: atom_id res chain seq x y z
N MET A 1 21.78 26.81 0.64
CA MET A 1 20.50 27.57 0.56
C MET A 1 19.42 26.57 0.19
N LYS A 2 18.54 26.28 1.16
CA LYS A 2 17.64 25.13 1.21
C LYS A 2 16.26 25.54 0.67
N HIS A 3 15.93 25.36 -0.60
CA HIS A 3 14.53 25.56 -1.06
C HIS A 3 14.23 24.73 -2.31
N HIS A 4 13.72 23.50 -2.14
CA HIS A 4 12.72 22.87 -3.05
C HIS A 4 12.22 21.48 -2.58
N LEU A 5 12.03 21.29 -1.26
CA LEU A 5 11.31 20.13 -0.72
C LEU A 5 9.99 20.63 -0.15
N ARG A 6 8.97 20.75 -1.02
CA ARG A 6 7.55 20.96 -0.64
C ARG A 6 6.71 21.13 -1.90
N ASN A 7 6.39 20.02 -2.56
CA ASN A 7 5.13 19.82 -3.28
C ASN A 7 5.24 18.52 -4.07
N TRP A 8 4.87 17.42 -3.41
CA TRP A 8 4.32 16.26 -4.09
C TRP A 8 3.17 15.76 -3.20
N ILE A 9 2.14 16.59 -3.10
CA ILE A 9 0.84 16.17 -2.58
C ILE A 9 0.27 15.25 -3.65
N CYS A 10 0.29 13.96 -3.38
CA CYS A 10 -0.43 12.97 -4.16
C CYS A 10 -1.93 13.23 -3.97
N SER A 11 -2.50 14.01 -4.88
CA SER A 11 -3.93 14.28 -4.98
C SER A 11 -4.60 13.12 -5.70
N SER A 12 -5.03 12.11 -4.96
CA SER A 12 -6.25 11.31 -5.23
C SER A 12 -6.33 10.17 -4.22
N ALA A 13 -7.35 10.21 -3.39
CA ALA A 13 -7.74 9.14 -2.49
C ALA A 13 -8.36 7.98 -3.28
N TYR A 14 -7.62 6.89 -3.48
CA TYR A 14 -8.20 5.56 -3.73
C TYR A 14 -7.32 4.52 -3.02
N VAL A 15 -7.58 4.32 -1.73
CA VAL A 15 -7.18 3.07 -1.06
C VAL A 15 -8.21 2.03 -1.49
N VAL A 16 -7.78 1.06 -2.30
CA VAL A 16 -8.56 -0.12 -2.67
C VAL A 16 -8.33 -1.17 -1.58
N PRO A 17 -9.30 -1.46 -0.70
CA PRO A 17 -9.13 -2.45 0.34
C PRO A 17 -9.74 -3.78 -0.12
N GLU A 18 -9.04 -4.54 -0.97
CA GLU A 18 -9.52 -5.87 -1.39
C GLU A 18 -8.43 -6.95 -1.49
N LEU A 19 -7.14 -6.71 -1.14
CA LEU A 19 -6.11 -7.73 -1.41
C LEU A 19 -5.09 -8.05 -0.31
N ILE A 20 -5.33 -7.71 0.95
CA ILE A 20 -4.47 -8.23 2.03
C ILE A 20 -5.34 -8.48 3.26
N GLY A 21 -5.44 -9.73 3.70
CA GLY A 21 -6.23 -10.16 4.86
C GLY A 21 -5.74 -9.64 6.22
N GLN A 22 -5.00 -8.53 6.25
CA GLN A 22 -4.68 -7.81 7.47
C GLN A 22 -5.28 -6.41 7.37
N PRO A 23 -5.96 -5.91 8.43
CA PRO A 23 -6.41 -4.53 8.45
C PRO A 23 -5.19 -3.63 8.21
N LEU A 24 -5.29 -2.67 7.27
CA LEU A 24 -4.26 -1.69 6.96
C LEU A 24 -3.64 -1.04 8.21
N THR A 25 -4.41 -1.03 9.31
CA THR A 25 -4.00 -0.63 10.66
C THR A 25 -2.83 -1.44 11.25
N LEU A 26 -2.73 -2.75 11.00
CA LEU A 26 -1.64 -3.58 11.52
C LEU A 26 -0.33 -3.29 10.80
N THR A 27 -0.37 -3.12 9.48
CA THR A 27 0.79 -2.76 8.66
C THR A 27 1.36 -1.40 9.08
N VAL A 28 0.51 -0.40 9.26
CA VAL A 28 0.96 0.95 9.66
C VAL A 28 1.59 0.95 11.06
N ARG A 29 1.02 0.21 12.02
CA ARG A 29 1.60 0.10 13.37
C ARG A 29 2.97 -0.59 13.37
N ASN A 30 3.15 -1.62 12.54
CA ASN A 30 4.44 -2.28 12.40
C ASN A 30 5.48 -1.35 11.76
N LEU A 31 5.11 -0.61 10.71
CA LEU A 31 6.01 0.36 10.09
C LEU A 31 6.39 1.52 11.03
N GLU A 32 5.48 1.96 11.89
CA GLU A 32 5.78 2.94 12.95
C GLU A 32 6.75 2.35 13.99
N ARG A 33 6.50 1.10 14.44
CA ARG A 33 7.38 0.38 15.38
C ARG A 33 8.78 0.17 14.81
N ASP A 34 8.88 -0.13 13.52
CA ASP A 34 10.15 -0.35 12.82
C ASP A 34 10.89 0.96 12.52
N GLY A 35 10.30 2.12 12.84
CA GLY A 35 10.90 3.43 12.64
C GLY A 35 10.86 3.92 11.19
N LEU A 36 10.05 3.28 10.33
CA LEU A 36 9.87 3.66 8.93
C LEU A 36 8.82 4.77 8.76
N LEU A 37 7.88 4.88 9.71
CA LEU A 37 6.89 5.94 9.76
C LEU A 37 6.97 6.71 11.09
N VAL A 38 6.64 7.99 11.02
CA VAL A 38 6.34 8.84 12.18
C VAL A 38 4.88 9.25 12.13
N ARG A 39 4.22 9.23 13.30
CA ARG A 39 2.81 9.59 13.45
C ARG A 39 2.69 11.03 13.97
N HIS A 40 1.94 11.85 13.25
CA HIS A 40 1.61 13.22 13.64
C HIS A 40 0.15 13.33 14.08
N TYR A 41 -0.08 13.84 15.29
CA TYR A 41 -1.41 14.11 15.82
C TYR A 41 -1.71 15.60 15.73
N PHE A 42 -2.81 15.97 15.08
CA PHE A 42 -3.27 17.34 14.95
C PHE A 42 -4.55 17.53 15.76
N PRO A 43 -4.47 18.25 16.90
CA PRO A 43 -5.63 18.49 17.78
C PRO A 43 -6.50 19.63 17.23
N GLU A 44 -7.07 19.45 16.04
CA GLU A 44 -8.06 20.35 15.45
C GLU A 44 -9.46 19.73 15.49
N VAL A 45 -10.48 20.44 14.98
CA VAL A 45 -11.84 19.91 14.86
C VAL A 45 -12.20 19.80 13.37
N PRO A 46 -12.41 18.59 12.84
CA PRO A 46 -12.25 17.28 13.48
C PRO A 46 -10.76 16.88 13.66
N PRO A 47 -10.40 16.13 14.71
CA PRO A 47 -9.00 15.75 14.93
C PRO A 47 -8.50 14.84 13.81
N ARG A 48 -7.29 15.10 13.32
CA ARG A 48 -6.65 14.31 12.26
C ARG A 48 -5.33 13.69 12.70
N VAL A 49 -5.01 12.56 12.08
CA VAL A 49 -3.76 11.82 12.26
C VAL A 49 -3.12 11.67 10.90
N GLU A 50 -1.86 12.06 10.78
CA GLU A 50 -1.08 11.86 9.56
C GLU A 50 0.11 10.95 9.85
N TYR A 51 0.56 10.23 8.83
CA TYR A 51 1.76 9.40 8.88
C TYR A 51 2.72 9.90 7.82
N GLU A 52 3.98 10.09 8.21
CA GLU A 52 5.05 10.53 7.32
C GLU A 52 6.16 9.49 7.33
N LEU A 53 6.82 9.28 6.18
CA LEU A 53 8.01 8.45 6.10
C LEU A 53 9.16 9.13 6.86
N THR A 54 9.88 8.35 7.66
CA THR A 54 11.17 8.81 8.19
C THR A 54 12.21 8.84 7.08
N GLU A 55 13.38 9.42 7.34
CA GLU A 55 14.51 9.34 6.39
C GLU A 55 14.89 7.89 6.05
N MET A 56 14.85 7.00 7.05
CA MET A 56 15.05 5.57 6.87
C MET A 56 13.93 4.94 6.03
N GLY A 57 12.67 5.29 6.29
CA GLY A 57 11.54 4.84 5.48
C GLY A 57 11.63 5.28 4.02
N ALA A 58 12.02 6.53 3.78
CA ALA A 58 12.21 7.08 2.46
C ALA A 58 13.37 6.40 1.70
N SER A 59 14.42 5.97 2.40
CA SER A 59 15.56 5.27 1.79
C SER A 59 15.18 3.93 1.14
N MET A 60 14.02 3.35 1.50
CA MET A 60 13.50 2.13 0.91
C MET A 60 12.81 2.36 -0.45
N LEU A 61 12.35 3.58 -0.74
CA LEU A 61 11.59 3.88 -1.95
C LEU A 61 12.30 3.44 -3.24
N PRO A 62 13.61 3.68 -3.44
CA PRO A 62 14.31 3.23 -4.65
C PRO A 62 14.30 1.70 -4.82
N ALA A 63 14.35 0.94 -3.73
CA ALA A 63 14.27 -0.53 -3.80
C ALA A 63 12.86 -1.00 -4.22
N LEU A 64 11.82 -0.31 -3.73
CA LEU A 64 10.44 -0.59 -4.09
C LEU A 64 10.09 -0.16 -5.51
N GLU A 65 10.76 0.85 -6.07
CA GLU A 65 10.57 1.29 -7.45
C GLU A 65 10.86 0.17 -8.44
N GLY A 66 11.99 -0.53 -8.29
CA GLY A 66 12.34 -1.66 -9.16
C GLY A 66 11.32 -2.80 -9.07
N PHE A 67 10.90 -3.14 -7.85
CA PHE A 67 9.85 -4.14 -7.65
C PHE A 67 8.51 -3.71 -8.27
N THR A 68 8.14 -2.45 -8.12
CA THR A 68 6.91 -1.89 -8.69
C THR A 68 6.96 -1.87 -10.21
N SER A 69 8.12 -1.57 -10.82
CA SER A 69 8.30 -1.64 -12.27
C SER A 69 8.06 -3.06 -12.78
N TRP A 70 8.71 -4.04 -12.16
CA TRP A 70 8.54 -5.45 -12.52
C TRP A 70 7.08 -5.89 -12.38
N ILE A 71 6.39 -5.50 -11.29
CA ILE A 71 4.96 -5.80 -11.12
C ILE A 71 4.14 -5.22 -12.27
N ARG A 72 4.36 -3.95 -12.64
CA ARG A 72 3.60 -3.32 -13.74
C ARG A 72 3.81 -4.05 -15.06
N GLU A 73 5.05 -4.42 -15.36
CA GLU A 73 5.39 -5.16 -16.58
C GLU A 73 4.71 -6.53 -16.62
N ASN A 74 4.62 -7.20 -15.48
CA ASN A 74 4.06 -8.56 -15.36
C ASN A 74 2.58 -8.59 -14.98
N TRP A 75 1.96 -7.43 -14.74
CA TRP A 75 0.58 -7.33 -14.26
C TRP A 75 -0.42 -8.09 -15.16
N PRO A 76 -0.36 -8.00 -16.50
CA PRO A 76 -1.27 -8.76 -17.36
C PRO A 76 -1.14 -10.28 -17.17
N SER A 77 0.08 -10.79 -16.98
CA SER A 77 0.34 -12.21 -16.76
C SER A 77 -0.16 -12.66 -15.39
N ILE A 78 0.09 -11.86 -14.35
CA ILE A 78 -0.41 -12.11 -12.99
C ILE A 78 -1.94 -12.19 -13.00
N GLU A 79 -2.60 -11.25 -13.68
CA GLU A 79 -4.05 -11.21 -13.79
C GLU A 79 -4.60 -12.44 -14.53
N GLY A 80 -3.96 -12.85 -15.64
CA GLY A 80 -4.33 -14.09 -16.33
C GLY A 80 -4.20 -15.33 -15.44
N CYS A 81 -3.15 -15.40 -14.61
CA CYS A 81 -2.99 -16.49 -13.65
C CYS A 81 -4.08 -16.48 -12.56
N ARG A 82 -4.48 -15.30 -12.06
CA ARG A 82 -5.56 -15.17 -11.08
C ARG A 82 -6.89 -15.64 -11.65
N GLN A 83 -7.26 -15.15 -12.82
CA GLN A 83 -8.50 -15.56 -13.49
C GLN A 83 -8.54 -17.06 -13.75
N ALA A 84 -7.43 -17.66 -14.18
CA ALA A 84 -7.35 -19.10 -14.38
C ALA A 84 -7.51 -19.89 -13.07
N TYR A 85 -6.94 -19.38 -11.96
CA TYR A 85 -7.08 -19.98 -10.64
C TYR A 85 -8.52 -19.87 -10.13
N ASP A 86 -9.11 -18.67 -10.20
CA ASP A 86 -10.48 -18.41 -9.75
C ASP A 86 -11.48 -19.24 -10.55
N THR A 87 -11.35 -19.28 -11.88
CA THR A 87 -12.16 -20.15 -12.75
C THR A 87 -12.05 -21.62 -12.31
N LYS A 88 -10.84 -22.11 -12.04
CA LYS A 88 -10.62 -23.49 -11.57
C LYS A 88 -11.26 -23.73 -10.20
N HIS A 89 -11.21 -22.77 -9.29
CA HIS A 89 -11.76 -22.91 -7.93
C HIS A 89 -13.27 -22.68 -7.85
N GLU A 90 -13.84 -21.87 -8.75
CA GLU A 90 -15.28 -21.72 -8.93
C GLU A 90 -15.90 -23.00 -9.52
N LEU A 91 -15.24 -23.62 -10.49
CA LEU A 91 -15.64 -24.92 -11.05
C LEU A 91 -15.58 -26.07 -10.02
N ASN A 92 -14.78 -25.92 -8.96
CA ASN A 92 -14.68 -26.90 -7.88
C ASN A 92 -15.61 -26.60 -6.69
N ARG A 93 -16.36 -25.49 -6.68
CA ARG A 93 -17.47 -25.29 -5.74
C ARG A 93 -18.70 -26.01 -6.30
N GLU A 94 -18.97 -27.22 -5.82
CA GLU A 94 -20.24 -27.92 -6.03
C GLU A 94 -21.42 -27.01 -5.62
N PRO A 95 -22.49 -26.89 -6.42
CA PRO A 95 -23.66 -26.12 -6.03
C PRO A 95 -24.52 -26.94 -5.06
N GLY A 96 -24.31 -26.75 -3.76
CA GLY A 96 -25.20 -27.24 -2.71
C GLY A 96 -24.49 -27.82 -1.48
N GLU A 97 -24.09 -26.94 -0.55
CA GLU A 97 -24.04 -27.23 0.89
C GLU A 97 -24.81 -26.14 1.64
#